data_AF-A0A845I3J2-F1
#
_entry.id   AF-A0A845I3J2-F1
#
_cell.length_a   1.000
_cell.length_b   1.000
_cell.length_c   1.000
_cell.angle_alpha   90.00
_cell.angle_beta   90.00
_cell.angle_gamma   90.00
#
_symmetry.space_group_name_H-M   'P 1'
#
loop_
_entity.id
_entity.type
_entity.pdbx_description
1 polymer ?
#
loop_
_entity_poly.entity_id
_entity_poly.type
_entity_poly.pdbx_seq_one_letter_code
_entity_poly.pdbx_strand_id
1 'polypeptide(L)'
;MHNPAEPRFSANERKHSQQYLRELGGSIAIYMALLIPSLLYGPGMADGMAKTAALTVPVLGFFLMIWAIARQVQRMDEYQRSLTLESLSLAAAITAAITFTYGFLENAGYPRLSMFVVWGIMGSAWAITGLLRCWAAKR
;
A
#
# COMPACT_ATOMS: atom_id res chain seq x y z
N MET A 1 -14.88 -13.70 -33.71
CA MET A 1 -13.79 -13.06 -34.50
C MET A 1 -13.47 -11.73 -33.82
N HIS A 2 -12.35 -11.66 -33.10
CA HIS A 2 -11.93 -10.47 -32.36
C HIS A 2 -11.35 -9.47 -33.37
N ASN A 3 -11.99 -8.32 -33.56
CA ASN A 3 -11.50 -7.25 -34.43
C ASN A 3 -10.34 -6.54 -33.72
N PRO A 4 -9.10 -6.59 -34.23
CA PRO A 4 -7.93 -5.99 -33.57
C PRO A 4 -7.97 -4.44 -33.54
N ALA A 5 -8.97 -3.82 -34.17
CA ALA A 5 -9.14 -2.36 -34.23
C ALA A 5 -10.03 -1.77 -33.11
N GLU A 6 -10.75 -2.58 -32.33
CA GLU A 6 -11.48 -2.05 -31.17
C GLU A 6 -10.52 -1.84 -30.00
N PRO A 7 -10.39 -0.61 -29.46
CA PRO A 7 -9.57 -0.39 -28.29
C PRO A 7 -10.12 -1.23 -27.15
N ARG A 8 -9.30 -2.19 -26.67
CA ARG A 8 -9.59 -3.14 -25.58
C ARG A 8 -10.09 -2.49 -24.28
N PHE A 9 -9.99 -1.16 -24.17
CA PHE A 9 -10.49 -0.36 -23.06
C PHE A 9 -11.29 0.84 -23.59
N SER A 10 -12.48 1.05 -23.02
CA SER A 10 -13.34 2.21 -23.32
C SER A 10 -12.65 3.51 -22.92
N ALA A 11 -12.94 4.62 -23.61
CA ALA A 11 -12.34 5.93 -23.33
C ALA A 11 -12.53 6.39 -21.87
N ASN A 12 -13.61 5.93 -21.22
CA ASN A 12 -13.88 6.21 -19.81
C ASN A 12 -12.97 5.43 -18.84
N GLU A 13 -12.61 4.19 -19.17
CA GLU A 13 -11.71 3.36 -18.36
C GLU A 13 -10.29 3.93 -18.34
N ARG A 14 -9.82 4.41 -19.50
CA ARG A 14 -8.51 5.08 -19.61
C ARG A 14 -8.45 6.37 -18.78
N LYS A 15 -9.53 7.16 -18.78
CA LYS A 15 -9.61 8.39 -17.98
C LYS A 15 -9.57 8.09 -16.48
N HIS A 16 -10.29 7.06 -16.01
CA HIS A 16 -10.27 6.68 -14.60
C HIS A 16 -8.90 6.17 -14.16
N SER A 17 -8.23 5.37 -15.00
CA SER A 17 -6.86 4.89 -14.74
C SER A 17 -5.84 6.04 -14.69
N GLN A 18 -5.89 6.98 -15.64
CA GLN A 18 -5.01 8.15 -15.64
C GLN A 18 -5.27 9.08 -14.44
N GLN A 19 -6.53 9.25 -14.06
CA GLN A 19 -6.88 10.03 -12.88
C GLN A 19 -6.32 9.39 -11.60
N TYR A 20 -6.46 8.06 -11.46
CA TYR A 20 -5.86 7.33 -10.35
C TYR A 20 -4.34 7.47 -10.30
N LEU A 21 -3.65 7.31 -11.43
CA LEU A 21 -2.20 7.48 -11.51
C LEU A 21 -1.76 8.90 -11.13
N ARG A 22 -2.55 9.92 -11.46
CA ARG A 22 -2.28 11.31 -11.05
C ARG A 22 -2.56 11.53 -9.56
N GLU A 23 -3.64 10.98 -9.01
CA GLU A 23 -3.99 11.07 -7.59
C GLU A 23 -2.96 10.34 -6.71
N LEU A 24 -2.58 9.12 -7.10
CA LEU A 24 -1.56 8.33 -6.42
C LEU A 24 -0.16 8.94 -6.61
N GLY A 25 0.20 9.32 -7.85
CA GLY A 25 1.49 9.95 -8.13
C GLY A 25 1.65 11.28 -7.39
N GLY A 26 0.59 12.10 -7.32
CA GLY A 26 0.57 13.35 -6.57
C GLY A 26 0.72 13.13 -5.06
N SER A 27 0.02 12.14 -4.49
CA SER A 27 0.17 11.80 -3.07
C SER A 27 1.55 11.24 -2.72
N ILE A 28 2.14 10.42 -3.60
CA ILE A 28 3.54 9.96 -3.46
C ILE A 28 4.51 11.14 -3.52
N ALA A 29 4.32 12.08 -4.46
CA ALA A 29 5.18 13.26 -4.56
C ALA A 29 5.12 14.12 -3.30
N ILE A 30 3.92 14.34 -2.75
CA ILE A 30 3.73 15.04 -1.47
C ILE A 30 4.41 14.26 -0.33
N TYR A 31 4.19 12.96 -0.25
CA TYR A 31 4.84 12.10 0.75
C TYR A 31 6.36 12.23 0.70
N MET A 32 6.97 12.15 -0.48
CA MET A 32 8.41 12.29 -0.67
C MET A 32 8.90 13.69 -0.31
N ALA A 33 8.17 14.73 -0.69
CA ALA A 33 8.49 16.12 -0.35
C ALA A 33 8.45 16.39 1.17
N LEU A 34 7.63 15.65 1.92
CA LEU A 34 7.58 15.71 3.38
C LEU A 34 8.62 14.80 4.04
N LEU A 35 8.83 13.60 3.51
CA LEU A 35 9.73 12.59 4.06
C LEU A 35 11.20 13.00 3.94
N ILE A 36 11.63 13.52 2.80
CA ILE A 36 13.05 13.86 2.57
C ILE A 36 13.53 14.90 3.60
N PRO A 37 12.86 16.05 3.79
CA PRO A 37 13.26 17.01 4.82
C PRO A 37 13.18 16.43 6.23
N SER A 38 12.16 15.60 6.50
CA SER A 38 11.97 14.95 7.79
C SER A 38 13.17 14.06 8.16
N LEU A 39 13.67 13.26 7.21
CA LEU A 39 14.83 12.40 7.42
C LEU A 39 16.16 13.15 7.46
N LEU A 40 16.31 14.21 6.64
CA LEU A 40 17.56 14.98 6.56
C LEU A 40 17.75 15.90 7.78
N TYR A 41 16.69 16.60 8.21
CA TYR A 41 16.77 17.62 9.26
C TYR A 41 16.25 17.15 10.61
N GLY A 42 15.31 16.19 10.65
CA GLY A 42 14.67 15.72 11.88
C GLY A 42 15.64 15.15 12.93
N PRO A 43 16.63 14.31 12.56
CA PRO A 43 17.58 13.75 13.53
C PRO A 43 18.44 14.81 14.25
N GLY A 44 18.74 15.92 13.57
CA GLY A 44 19.55 17.02 14.10
C GLY A 44 18.79 18.04 14.96
N MET A 45 17.46 17.91 15.07
CA MET A 45 16.66 18.81 15.91
C MET A 45 16.80 18.48 17.39
N ALA A 46 16.75 19.52 18.22
CA ALA A 46 16.65 19.40 19.67
C ALA A 46 15.39 18.60 20.05
N ASP A 47 15.49 17.79 21.11
CA ASP A 47 14.38 16.98 21.56
C ASP A 47 13.23 17.86 22.06
N GLY A 48 12.03 17.57 21.57
CA GLY A 48 10.82 18.34 21.86
C GLY A 48 9.69 18.10 20.87
N MET A 49 8.55 18.75 21.11
CA MET A 49 7.33 18.58 20.29
C MET A 49 7.56 18.90 18.81
N ALA A 50 8.44 19.86 18.50
CA ALA A 50 8.78 20.23 17.13
C ALA A 50 9.48 19.10 16.35
N LYS A 51 10.37 18.35 17.00
CA LYS A 51 11.06 17.19 16.41
C LYS A 51 10.07 16.06 16.12
N THR A 52 9.19 15.75 17.07
CA THR A 52 8.14 14.74 16.88
C THR A 52 7.19 15.13 15.75
N ALA A 53 6.79 16.40 15.68
CA ALA A 53 5.97 16.91 14.58
C ALA A 53 6.70 16.75 13.24
N ALA A 54 7.94 17.23 13.13
CA ALA A 54 8.74 17.14 11.91
C ALA A 54 8.96 15.70 11.43
N LEU A 55 9.18 14.75 12.36
CA LEU A 55 9.36 13.32 12.05
C LEU A 55 8.04 12.62 11.66
N THR A 56 6.90 13.16 12.07
CA THR A 56 5.57 12.54 11.85
C THR A 56 4.80 13.18 10.69
N VAL A 57 5.17 14.39 10.25
CA VAL A 57 4.56 15.09 9.11
C VAL A 57 4.41 14.23 7.84
N PRO A 58 5.34 13.32 7.45
CA PRO A 58 5.17 12.46 6.28
C PRO A 58 3.91 11.59 6.31
N VAL A 59 3.35 11.31 7.50
CA VAL A 59 2.10 10.56 7.66
C VAL A 59 0.93 11.25 6.94
N LEU A 60 0.96 12.58 6.78
CA LEU A 60 -0.05 13.31 6.00
C LEU A 60 -0.05 12.88 4.52
N GLY A 61 1.14 12.72 3.93
CA GLY A 61 1.27 12.20 2.56
C GLY A 61 0.73 10.77 2.45
N PHE A 62 0.98 9.95 3.48
CA PHE A 62 0.43 8.59 3.55
C PHE A 62 -1.10 8.57 3.60
N PHE A 63 -1.74 9.47 4.35
CA PHE A 63 -3.20 9.61 4.35
C PHE A 63 -3.77 9.98 2.97
N LEU A 64 -3.08 10.83 2.21
CA LEU A 64 -3.49 11.13 0.83
C LEU A 64 -3.40 9.90 -0.07
N MET A 65 -2.38 9.05 0.12
CA MET A 65 -2.28 7.78 -0.61
C MET A 65 -3.42 6.83 -0.26
N ILE A 66 -3.76 6.69 1.04
CA ILE A 66 -4.92 5.91 1.49
C ILE A 66 -6.20 6.40 0.81
N TRP A 67 -6.40 7.73 0.78
CA TRP A 67 -7.57 8.33 0.15
C TRP A 67 -7.63 8.02 -1.36
N ALA A 68 -6.51 8.15 -2.07
CA ALA A 68 -6.43 7.82 -3.50
C ALA A 68 -6.73 6.33 -3.77
N ILE A 69 -6.21 5.43 -2.93
CA ILE A 69 -6.48 3.98 -3.04
C ILE A 69 -7.95 3.69 -2.74
N ALA A 70 -8.52 4.24 -1.67
CA ALA A 70 -9.91 4.04 -1.31
C ALA A 70 -10.86 4.51 -2.43
N ARG A 71 -10.57 5.67 -3.02
CA ARG A 71 -11.31 6.21 -4.16
C ARG A 71 -11.21 5.31 -5.39
N GLN A 72 -10.04 4.71 -5.63
CA GLN A 72 -9.87 3.75 -6.72
C GLN A 72 -10.67 2.47 -6.50
N VAL A 73 -10.66 1.92 -5.29
CA VAL A 73 -11.46 0.73 -4.94
C VAL A 73 -12.96 0.99 -5.12
N GLN A 74 -13.43 2.20 -4.81
CA GLN A 74 -14.83 2.59 -5.04
C GLN A 74 -15.20 2.72 -6.53
N ARG A 75 -14.22 2.91 -7.42
CA ARG A 75 -14.40 3.00 -8.87
C ARG A 75 -14.26 1.65 -9.59
N MET A 76 -13.85 0.60 -8.89
CA MET A 76 -13.75 -0.75 -9.42
C MET A 76 -15.12 -1.34 -9.66
N ASP A 77 -15.21 -2.25 -10.63
CA ASP A 77 -16.38 -3.12 -10.77
C ASP A 77 -16.50 -4.08 -9.56
N GLU A 78 -17.68 -4.66 -9.36
CA GLU A 78 -17.97 -5.51 -8.19
C GLU A 78 -17.06 -6.75 -8.15
N TYR A 79 -16.72 -7.31 -9.32
CA TYR A 79 -15.88 -8.50 -9.43
C TYR A 79 -14.43 -8.22 -9.01
N GLN A 80 -13.81 -7.16 -9.57
CA GLN A 80 -12.47 -6.71 -9.23
C GLN A 80 -12.38 -6.28 -7.77
N ARG A 81 -13.41 -5.58 -7.26
CA ARG A 81 -13.49 -5.16 -5.86
C ARG A 81 -13.50 -6.37 -4.93
N SER A 82 -14.38 -7.35 -5.18
CA SER A 82 -14.44 -8.59 -4.40
C SER A 82 -13.11 -9.34 -4.42
N LEU A 83 -12.54 -9.55 -5.61
CA LEU A 83 -11.24 -10.20 -5.76
C LEU A 83 -10.11 -9.48 -5.01
N THR A 84 -10.10 -8.15 -5.04
CA THR A 84 -9.13 -7.33 -4.34
C THR A 84 -9.26 -7.51 -2.83
N LEU A 85 -10.49 -7.46 -2.31
CA LEU A 85 -10.78 -7.61 -0.88
C LEU A 85 -10.45 -9.01 -0.37
N GLU A 86 -10.77 -10.06 -1.12
CA GLU A 86 -10.41 -11.44 -0.77
C GLU A 86 -8.88 -11.65 -0.77
N SER A 87 -8.17 -11.07 -1.75
CA SER A 87 -6.71 -11.16 -1.79
C SER A 87 -6.07 -10.41 -0.63
N LEU A 88 -6.64 -9.26 -0.27
CA LEU A 88 -6.21 -8.44 0.86
C LEU A 88 -6.52 -9.11 2.21
N SER A 89 -7.67 -9.75 2.36
CA SER A 89 -8.06 -10.44 3.60
C SER A 89 -7.15 -11.66 3.85
N LEU A 90 -6.81 -12.42 2.81
CA LEU A 90 -5.81 -13.50 2.90
C LEU A 90 -4.43 -12.96 3.27
N ALA A 91 -3.97 -11.90 2.60
CA ALA A 91 -2.69 -11.27 2.92
C ALA A 91 -2.65 -10.75 4.36
N ALA A 92 -3.72 -10.13 4.83
CA ALA A 92 -3.86 -9.66 6.20
C ALA A 92 -3.84 -10.82 7.20
N ALA A 93 -4.53 -11.92 6.92
CA ALA A 93 -4.53 -13.12 7.78
C ALA A 93 -3.12 -13.75 7.88
N ILE A 94 -2.41 -13.89 6.75
CA ILE A 94 -1.02 -14.38 6.72
C ILE A 94 -0.11 -13.45 7.52
N THR A 95 -0.23 -12.14 7.30
CA THR A 95 0.56 -11.14 8.03
C THR A 95 0.31 -11.23 9.52
N ALA A 96 -0.97 -11.29 9.94
CA ALA A 96 -1.36 -11.40 11.34
C ALA A 96 -0.76 -12.66 11.99
N ALA A 97 -0.85 -13.81 11.32
CA ALA A 97 -0.26 -15.05 11.79
C ALA A 97 1.26 -14.91 12.02
N ILE A 98 1.99 -14.37 11.02
CA ILE A 98 3.45 -14.17 11.13
C ILE A 98 3.79 -13.18 12.26
N THR A 99 3.08 -12.06 12.35
CA THR A 99 3.33 -11.05 13.40
C THR A 99 3.02 -11.58 14.79
N PHE A 100 1.98 -12.39 14.96
CA PHE A 100 1.68 -13.02 16.24
C PHE A 100 2.75 -14.03 16.63
N THR A 101 3.16 -14.89 15.68
CA THR A 101 4.28 -15.82 15.91
C THR A 101 5.54 -15.06 16.34
N TYR A 102 5.86 -13.95 15.69
CA TYR A 102 7.01 -13.13 16.07
C TYR A 102 6.85 -12.48 17.46
N GLY A 103 5.65 -12.01 17.80
CA GLY A 103 5.36 -11.49 19.15
C GLY A 103 5.62 -12.53 20.25
N PHE A 104 5.35 -13.82 20.00
CA PHE A 104 5.74 -14.88 20.93
C PHE A 104 7.26 -15.11 20.98
N LEU A 105 7.96 -14.97 19.84
CA LEU A 105 9.42 -15.04 19.82
C LEU A 105 10.06 -13.88 20.59
N GLU A 106 9.48 -12.68 20.57
CA GLU A 106 9.96 -11.56 21.41
C GLU A 106 9.90 -11.91 22.90
N ASN A 107 8.86 -12.61 23.37
CA ASN A 107 8.79 -13.11 24.75
C ASN A 107 9.87 -14.17 25.06
N ALA A 108 10.40 -14.86 24.04
CA ALA A 108 11.52 -15.79 24.17
C ALA A 108 12.91 -15.10 24.12
N GLY A 109 12.95 -13.76 24.03
CA GLY A 109 14.20 -12.98 24.04
C GLY A 109 14.72 -12.56 22.66
N TYR A 110 13.94 -12.74 21.59
CA TYR A 110 14.30 -12.24 20.26
C TYR A 110 14.25 -10.70 20.21
N PRO A 111 15.07 -10.05 19.35
CA PRO A 111 15.13 -8.60 19.26
C PRO A 111 13.84 -8.00 18.70
N ARG A 112 13.49 -6.78 19.13
CA ARG A 112 12.35 -6.06 18.57
C ARG A 112 12.60 -5.66 17.12
N LEU A 113 11.66 -6.00 16.24
CA LEU A 113 11.70 -5.60 14.83
C LEU A 113 11.05 -4.24 14.60
N SER A 114 11.51 -3.56 13.56
CA SER A 114 10.89 -2.33 13.10
C SER A 114 9.50 -2.60 12.52
N MET A 115 8.54 -1.71 12.79
CA MET A 115 7.18 -1.78 12.23
C MET A 115 7.19 -1.76 10.68
N PHE A 116 8.24 -1.23 10.05
CA PHE A 116 8.39 -1.28 8.59
C PHE A 116 8.51 -2.72 8.05
N VAL A 117 8.97 -3.69 8.86
CA VAL A 117 9.02 -5.11 8.47
C VAL A 117 7.61 -5.65 8.27
N VAL A 118 6.66 -5.26 9.13
CA VAL A 118 5.25 -5.68 9.02
C VAL A 118 4.66 -5.27 7.67
N TRP A 119 4.98 -4.06 7.22
CA TRP A 119 4.53 -3.57 5.91
C TRP A 119 5.13 -4.40 4.76
N GLY A 120 6.41 -4.77 4.85
CA GLY A 120 7.06 -5.66 3.87
C GLY A 120 6.43 -7.06 3.82
N ILE A 121 6.08 -7.62 4.99
CA ILE A 121 5.38 -8.90 5.09
C ILE A 121 3.99 -8.81 4.45
N MET A 122 3.23 -7.75 4.74
CA MET A 122 1.90 -7.57 4.18
C MET A 122 1.94 -7.38 2.66
N GLY A 123 2.86 -6.55 2.17
CA GLY A 123 3.03 -6.32 0.73
C GLY A 123 3.44 -7.59 -0.02
N SER A 124 4.36 -8.38 0.53
CA SER A 124 4.78 -9.65 -0.07
C SER A 124 3.66 -10.69 -0.02
N ALA A 125 2.95 -10.83 1.10
CA ALA A 125 1.80 -11.72 1.20
C ALA A 125 0.72 -11.36 0.17
N TRP A 126 0.42 -10.08 -0.01
CA TRP A 126 -0.57 -9.62 -1.00
C TRP A 126 -0.12 -9.85 -2.45
N ALA A 127 1.16 -9.62 -2.75
CA ALA A 127 1.71 -9.94 -4.07
C ALA A 127 1.62 -11.44 -4.37
N ILE A 128 1.95 -12.30 -3.40
CA ILE A 128 1.90 -13.76 -3.54
C ILE A 128 0.45 -14.23 -3.74
N THR A 129 -0.52 -13.75 -2.93
CA THR A 129 -1.93 -14.14 -3.09
C THR A 129 -2.48 -13.72 -4.46
N GLY A 130 -2.13 -12.52 -4.93
CA GLY A 130 -2.47 -12.06 -6.28
C GLY A 130 -1.87 -12.94 -7.38
N LEU A 131 -0.58 -13.27 -7.29
CA LEU A 131 0.11 -14.12 -8.28
C LEU A 131 -0.47 -15.53 -8.33
N LEU A 132 -0.73 -16.14 -7.16
CA LEU A 132 -1.33 -17.48 -7.07
C LEU A 132 -2.72 -17.50 -7.71
N ARG A 133 -3.50 -16.44 -7.54
CA ARG A 133 -4.83 -16.31 -8.15
C ARG A 133 -4.76 -16.16 -9.65
N CYS A 134 -3.84 -15.33 -10.17
CA CYS A 134 -3.61 -15.24 -11.61
C CYS A 134 -3.18 -16.58 -12.22
N TRP A 135 -2.37 -17.35 -11.50
CA TRP A 135 -1.95 -18.67 -11.96
C TRP A 135 -3.10 -19.68 -11.96
N ALA A 136 -3.93 -19.69 -10.91
CA ALA A 136 -5.10 -20.56 -10.82
C ALA A 136 -6.14 -20.24 -11.91
N ALA A 137 -6.35 -18.98 -12.25
CA ALA A 137 -7.27 -18.57 -13.31
C ALA A 137 -6.78 -18.92 -14.74
N LYS A 138 -5.50 -19.26 -14.91
CA LYS A 138 -4.91 -19.63 -16.20
C LYS A 138 -4.91 -21.15 -16.45
N ARG A 139 -5.18 -21.96 -15.43
CA ARG A 139 -5.34 -23.42 -15.52
C ARG A 139 -6.81 -23.77 -15.78
#